data_AF-A0A2V5NU03-F1
#
_entry.id   AF-A0A2V5NU03-F1
#
_cell.length_a   1.000
_cell.length_b   1.000
_cell.length_c   1.000
_cell.angle_alpha   90.00
_cell.angle_beta   90.00
_cell.angle_gamma   90.00
#
_symmetry.space_group_name_H-M   'P 1'
#
loop_
_entity.id
_entity.type
_entity.pdbx_description
1 polymer ?
#
loop_
_entity_poly.entity_id
_entity_poly.type
_entity_poly.pdbx_seq_one_letter_code
_entity_poly.pdbx_strand_id
1 'polypeptide(L)'
;MSRENSKCLLEIVEDIRSAANSILRANQTHRDAMFDLLASQEAIAFVGAGLSAVLYPPWTALLRKLRVEANKIGKFEPPAGSTEDDPLLFADEIQRHFEHHDGNLDRYYEILGQQFSLTEKGCTPTHEKLVCLPFKGYPARDANPRPNDREFMYHNRLNMDELKLD
;
A
#
# COMPACT_ATOMS: atom_id res chain seq x y z
N MET A 1 -29.02 -43.03 3.39
CA MET A 1 -28.18 -41.94 2.82
C MET A 1 -26.88 -42.58 2.36
N SER A 2 -26.61 -42.48 1.05
CA SER A 2 -25.85 -43.45 0.24
C SER A 2 -24.33 -43.36 0.40
N ARG A 3 -23.64 -44.50 0.29
CA ARG A 3 -22.17 -44.62 0.16
C ARG A 3 -21.58 -43.73 -0.95
N GLU A 4 -22.39 -43.38 -1.94
CA GLU A 4 -22.00 -42.48 -3.04
C GLU A 4 -21.74 -41.05 -2.57
N ASN A 5 -22.48 -40.55 -1.58
CA ASN A 5 -22.27 -39.20 -1.03
C ASN A 5 -20.93 -39.11 -0.28
N SER A 6 -20.53 -40.19 0.41
CA SER A 6 -19.21 -40.26 1.07
C SER A 6 -18.06 -40.34 0.08
N LYS A 7 -18.25 -41.01 -1.06
CA LYS A 7 -17.21 -41.09 -2.11
C LYS A 7 -16.99 -39.75 -2.80
N CYS A 8 -18.07 -39.05 -3.16
CA CYS A 8 -18.02 -37.71 -3.75
C CYS A 8 -17.32 -36.69 -2.84
N LEU A 9 -17.59 -36.72 -1.53
CA LEU A 9 -16.92 -35.84 -0.56
C LEU A 9 -15.41 -36.12 -0.44
N LEU A 10 -14.99 -37.38 -0.52
CA LEU A 10 -13.57 -37.74 -0.47
C LEU A 10 -12.82 -37.24 -1.71
N GLU A 11 -13.42 -37.40 -2.90
CA GLU A 11 -12.86 -36.90 -4.16
C GLU A 11 -12.69 -35.37 -4.13
N ILE A 12 -13.69 -34.61 -3.65
CA ILE A 12 -13.61 -33.15 -3.51
C ILE A 12 -12.48 -32.74 -2.54
N VAL A 13 -12.34 -33.43 -1.41
CA VAL A 13 -11.29 -33.12 -0.42
C VAL A 13 -9.89 -33.41 -0.99
N GLU A 14 -9.74 -34.48 -1.77
CA GLU A 14 -8.50 -34.80 -2.45
C GLU A 14 -8.15 -33.76 -3.53
N ASP A 15 -9.13 -33.29 -4.29
CA ASP A 15 -8.93 -32.23 -5.30
C ASP A 15 -8.52 -30.90 -4.65
N ILE A 16 -9.18 -30.50 -3.56
CA ILE A 16 -8.81 -29.29 -2.81
C ILE A 16 -7.39 -29.41 -2.28
N ARG A 17 -7.03 -30.57 -1.72
CA ARG A 17 -5.67 -30.82 -1.20
C ARG A 17 -4.64 -30.77 -2.32
N SER A 18 -4.95 -31.36 -3.47
CA SER A 18 -4.08 -31.35 -4.65
C SER A 18 -3.86 -29.92 -5.14
N ALA A 19 -4.93 -29.12 -5.28
CA ALA A 19 -4.86 -27.72 -5.67
C ALA A 19 -4.05 -26.88 -4.67
N ALA A 20 -4.29 -27.05 -3.37
CA ALA A 20 -3.54 -26.36 -2.32
C ALA A 20 -2.05 -26.69 -2.37
N ASN A 21 -1.69 -27.96 -2.54
CA ASN A 21 -0.30 -28.39 -2.67
C ASN A 21 0.38 -27.82 -3.92
N SER A 22 -0.33 -27.72 -5.04
CA SER A 22 0.17 -27.09 -6.25
C SER A 22 0.50 -25.60 -6.02
N ILE A 23 -0.40 -24.86 -5.38
CA ILE A 23 -0.20 -23.45 -5.03
C ILE A 23 1.00 -23.29 -4.09
N LEU A 24 1.14 -24.14 -3.08
CA LEU A 24 2.27 -24.08 -2.15
C LEU A 24 3.62 -24.30 -2.84
N ARG A 25 3.70 -25.23 -3.80
CA ARG A 25 4.92 -25.47 -4.59
C ARG A 25 5.25 -24.29 -5.52
N ALA A 26 4.24 -23.70 -6.14
CA ALA A 26 4.43 -22.50 -6.96
C ALA A 26 4.95 -21.34 -6.09
N ASN A 27 4.36 -21.12 -4.91
CA ASN A 27 4.80 -20.10 -3.97
C ASN A 27 6.24 -20.31 -3.49
N GLN A 28 6.65 -21.57 -3.24
CA GLN A 28 8.04 -21.90 -2.92
C GLN A 28 8.98 -21.51 -4.07
N THR A 29 8.63 -21.86 -5.31
CA THR A 29 9.43 -21.52 -6.50
C THR A 29 9.60 -20.01 -6.66
N HIS A 30 8.53 -19.24 -6.51
CA HIS A 30 8.58 -17.77 -6.60
C HIS A 30 9.39 -17.14 -5.46
N ARG A 31 9.26 -17.69 -4.24
CA ARG A 31 10.02 -17.24 -3.08
C ARG A 31 11.52 -17.50 -3.27
N ASP A 32 11.89 -18.68 -3.76
CA ASP A 32 13.29 -19.05 -3.95
C ASP A 32 13.93 -18.17 -5.05
N ALA A 33 13.22 -17.93 -6.15
CA ALA A 33 13.65 -16.98 -7.19
C ALA A 33 13.79 -15.54 -6.67
N MET A 34 12.93 -15.10 -5.75
CA MET A 34 13.06 -13.80 -5.09
C MET A 34 14.31 -13.74 -4.21
N PHE A 35 14.65 -14.81 -3.49
CA PHE A 35 15.88 -14.86 -2.69
C PHE A 35 17.13 -14.82 -3.57
N ASP A 36 17.13 -15.52 -4.70
CA ASP A 36 18.25 -15.47 -5.66
C ASP A 36 18.43 -14.05 -6.22
N LEU A 37 17.31 -13.37 -6.54
CA LEU A 37 17.35 -11.99 -7.00
C LEU A 37 17.85 -11.03 -5.92
N LEU A 38 17.42 -11.20 -4.66
CA LEU A 38 17.94 -10.41 -3.54
C LEU A 38 19.43 -10.67 -3.31
N ALA A 39 19.87 -11.92 -3.37
CA ALA A 39 21.27 -12.30 -3.21
C ALA A 39 22.17 -11.70 -4.31
N SER A 40 21.62 -11.48 -5.51
CA SER A 40 22.34 -10.81 -6.60
C SER A 40 22.64 -9.33 -6.34
N GLN A 41 21.97 -8.71 -5.35
CA GLN A 41 22.04 -7.27 -5.04
C GLN A 41 21.61 -6.35 -6.20
N GLU A 42 20.99 -6.90 -7.25
CA GLU A 42 20.46 -6.16 -8.39
C GLU A 42 18.94 -5.95 -8.32
N ALA A 43 18.30 -6.44 -7.25
CA ALA A 43 16.86 -6.31 -7.02
C ALA A 43 16.44 -4.85 -6.80
N ILE A 44 15.33 -4.43 -7.40
CA ILE A 44 14.70 -3.12 -7.14
C ILE A 44 13.32 -3.36 -6.53
N ALA A 45 13.05 -2.75 -5.37
CA ALA A 45 11.78 -2.89 -4.67
C ALA A 45 10.77 -1.83 -5.11
N PHE A 46 9.68 -2.24 -5.76
CA PHE A 46 8.54 -1.38 -6.03
C PHE A 46 7.52 -1.52 -4.90
N VAL A 47 7.35 -0.45 -4.12
CA VAL A 47 6.47 -0.42 -2.95
C VAL A 47 5.31 0.52 -3.22
N GLY A 48 4.09 0.01 -3.04
CA GLY A 48 2.87 0.83 -3.12
C GLY A 48 2.34 1.24 -1.74
N ALA A 49 1.33 2.11 -1.75
CA ALA A 49 0.64 2.61 -0.54
C ALA A 49 0.08 1.49 0.36
N GLY A 50 -0.09 0.27 -0.17
CA GLY A 50 -0.50 -0.90 0.61
C GLY A 50 0.45 -1.24 1.77
N LEU A 51 1.75 -0.96 1.64
CA LEU A 51 2.71 -1.17 2.74
C LEU A 51 2.37 -0.30 3.96
N SER A 52 1.76 0.85 3.72
CA SER A 52 1.38 1.84 4.71
C SER A 52 -0.12 1.83 5.05
N ALA A 53 -0.88 0.80 4.62
CA ALA A 53 -2.32 0.70 4.85
C ALA A 53 -2.71 0.60 6.34
N VAL A 54 -1.77 0.22 7.22
CA VAL A 54 -1.97 0.24 8.68
C VAL A 54 -1.77 1.64 9.28
N LEU A 55 -1.04 2.51 8.57
CA LEU A 55 -0.70 3.87 9.03
C LEU A 55 -1.70 4.91 8.53
N TYR A 56 -2.32 4.67 7.38
CA TYR A 56 -3.19 5.62 6.71
C TYR A 56 -4.56 5.04 6.42
N PRO A 57 -5.61 5.87 6.34
CA PRO A 57 -6.93 5.38 6.00
C PRO A 57 -6.95 4.78 4.59
N PRO A 58 -7.75 3.71 4.35
CA PRO A 58 -8.01 3.25 2.99
C PRO A 58 -8.75 4.34 2.20
N TRP A 59 -8.61 4.30 0.87
CA TRP A 59 -9.22 5.29 -0.04
C TRP A 59 -10.71 5.53 0.23
N THR A 60 -11.49 4.48 0.42
CA THR A 60 -12.94 4.60 0.71
C THR A 60 -13.22 5.34 2.01
N ALA A 61 -12.42 5.12 3.05
CA ALA A 61 -12.55 5.85 4.32
C ALA A 61 -12.14 7.32 4.18
N LEU A 62 -11.09 7.59 3.41
CA LEU A 62 -10.65 8.96 3.11
C LEU A 62 -11.74 9.74 2.36
N LEU A 63 -12.30 9.17 1.30
CA LEU A 63 -13.36 9.79 0.50
C LEU A 63 -14.62 10.07 1.31
N ARG A 64 -15.01 9.14 2.20
CA ARG A 64 -16.12 9.37 3.13
C ARG A 64 -15.88 10.55 4.04
N LYS A 65 -14.67 10.68 4.58
CA LYS A 65 -14.28 11.81 5.43
C LYS A 65 -14.32 13.12 4.66
N LEU A 66 -13.73 13.15 3.46
CA LEU A 66 -13.75 14.32 2.60
C LEU A 66 -15.18 14.73 2.21
N ARG A 67 -16.07 13.78 1.94
CA ARG A 67 -17.50 14.06 1.71
C ARG A 67 -18.16 14.71 2.93
N VAL A 68 -17.87 14.21 4.13
CA VAL A 68 -18.42 14.79 5.38
C VAL A 68 -17.95 16.23 5.53
N GLU A 69 -16.66 16.50 5.28
CA GLU A 69 -16.12 17.86 5.35
C GLU A 69 -16.68 18.77 4.25
N ALA A 70 -16.82 18.27 3.02
CA ALA A 70 -17.45 19.00 1.91
C ALA A 70 -18.88 19.46 2.28
N ASN A 71 -19.66 18.57 2.91
CA ASN A 71 -21.02 18.87 3.38
C ASN A 71 -21.09 19.93 4.49
N LYS A 72 -19.99 20.23 5.19
CA LYS A 72 -19.95 21.32 6.18
C LYS A 72 -19.84 22.71 5.53
N ILE A 73 -19.34 22.78 4.29
CA ILE A 73 -19.12 24.03 3.56
C ILE A 73 -20.34 24.35 2.69
N GLY A 74 -20.93 23.32 2.10
CA GLY A 74 -22.14 23.40 1.29
C GLY A 74 -22.66 22.01 1.01
N LYS A 75 -23.94 21.89 0.68
CA LYS A 75 -24.55 20.59 0.35
C LYS A 75 -23.78 19.96 -0.83
N PHE A 76 -23.12 18.83 -0.60
CA PHE A 76 -22.39 18.13 -1.66
C PHE A 76 -23.28 17.06 -2.28
N GLU A 77 -23.66 17.28 -3.53
CA GLU A 77 -24.41 16.32 -4.35
C GLU A 77 -23.54 15.89 -5.54
N PRO A 78 -22.93 14.71 -5.49
CA PRO A 78 -22.11 14.22 -6.59
C PRO A 78 -23.00 13.98 -7.83
N PRO A 79 -22.51 14.30 -9.05
CA PRO A 79 -23.18 13.97 -10.30
C PRO A 79 -23.60 12.51 -10.42
N ALA A 80 -24.61 12.24 -11.25
CA ALA A 80 -25.02 10.88 -11.53
C ALA A 80 -23.85 10.08 -12.13
N GLY A 81 -23.49 8.96 -11.51
CA GLY A 81 -22.38 8.10 -11.93
C GLY A 81 -21.07 8.31 -11.18
N SER A 82 -20.89 9.44 -10.47
CA SER A 82 -19.77 9.61 -9.54
C SER A 82 -20.16 9.04 -8.17
N THR A 83 -19.88 7.75 -7.95
CA THR A 83 -20.14 7.07 -6.68
C THR A 83 -18.83 6.75 -5.96
N GLU A 84 -18.90 6.34 -4.69
CA GLU A 84 -17.73 5.81 -3.96
C GLU A 84 -17.07 4.59 -4.65
N ASP A 85 -17.76 3.95 -5.59
CA ASP A 85 -17.27 2.80 -6.36
C ASP A 85 -16.35 3.21 -7.53
N ASP A 86 -16.40 4.47 -7.95
CA ASP A 86 -15.40 5.12 -8.81
C ASP A 86 -14.63 6.18 -7.99
N PRO A 87 -13.60 5.75 -7.23
CA PRO A 87 -12.95 6.60 -6.25
C PRO A 87 -12.20 7.78 -6.87
N LEU A 88 -11.77 7.67 -8.13
CA LEU A 88 -11.05 8.74 -8.81
C LEU A 88 -12.01 9.85 -9.22
N LEU A 89 -13.09 9.48 -9.91
CA LEU A 89 -14.11 10.45 -10.31
C LEU A 89 -14.74 11.11 -9.07
N PHE A 90 -15.02 10.34 -8.03
CA PHE A 90 -15.58 10.87 -6.79
C PHE A 90 -14.63 11.85 -6.08
N ALA A 91 -13.33 11.58 -6.09
CA ALA A 91 -12.32 12.49 -5.54
C ALA A 91 -12.30 13.82 -6.30
N ASP A 92 -12.36 13.77 -7.63
CA ASP A 92 -12.37 14.96 -8.48
C ASP A 92 -13.59 15.84 -8.19
N GLU A 93 -14.78 15.25 -8.04
CA GLU A 93 -16.00 16.02 -7.73
C GLU A 93 -15.94 16.67 -6.36
N ILE A 94 -15.41 15.97 -5.35
CA ILE A 94 -15.16 16.55 -4.04
C ILE A 94 -14.20 17.74 -4.17
N GLN A 95 -13.08 17.58 -4.88
CA GLN A 95 -12.09 18.63 -5.03
C GLN A 95 -12.70 19.87 -5.70
N ARG A 96 -13.47 19.70 -6.78
CA ARG A 96 -14.19 20.80 -7.45
C ARG A 96 -15.18 21.49 -6.54
N HIS A 97 -15.84 20.75 -5.64
CA HIS A 97 -16.77 21.33 -4.66
C HIS A 97 -16.04 22.26 -3.68
N PHE A 98 -14.90 21.84 -3.15
CA PHE A 98 -14.07 22.71 -2.30
C PHE A 98 -13.61 23.97 -3.07
N GLU A 99 -13.11 23.79 -4.29
CA GLU A 99 -12.64 24.90 -5.12
C GLU A 99 -13.76 25.90 -5.46
N HIS A 100 -14.98 25.41 -5.74
CA HIS A 100 -16.13 26.26 -6.04
C HIS A 100 -16.58 27.11 -4.85
N HIS A 101 -16.54 26.54 -3.64
CA HIS A 101 -17.04 27.23 -2.43
C HIS A 101 -16.00 28.16 -1.80
N ASP A 102 -14.76 27.73 -1.68
CA ASP A 102 -13.70 28.48 -0.99
C ASP A 102 -12.88 29.32 -1.98
N GLY A 103 -13.02 29.10 -3.30
CA GLY A 103 -12.21 29.74 -4.34
C GLY A 103 -10.77 29.23 -4.42
N ASN A 104 -10.42 28.25 -3.59
CA ASN A 104 -9.11 27.57 -3.55
C ASN A 104 -9.27 26.17 -2.93
N LEU A 105 -8.15 25.46 -2.76
CA LEU A 105 -8.12 24.10 -2.21
C LEU A 105 -7.41 24.03 -0.85
N ASP A 106 -7.19 25.14 -0.17
CA ASP A 106 -6.38 25.18 1.05
C ASP A 106 -6.97 24.28 2.13
N ARG A 107 -8.29 24.38 2.34
CA ARG A 107 -9.01 23.54 3.31
C ARG A 107 -9.01 22.06 2.92
N TYR A 108 -9.14 21.76 1.63
CA TYR A 108 -9.05 20.40 1.11
C TYR A 108 -7.68 19.79 1.41
N TYR A 109 -6.61 20.52 1.12
CA TYR A 109 -5.24 20.09 1.40
C TYR A 109 -4.92 20.07 2.89
N GLU A 110 -5.51 20.94 3.70
CA GLU A 110 -5.39 20.89 5.15
C GLU A 110 -5.97 19.58 5.71
N ILE A 111 -7.16 19.19 5.27
CA ILE A 111 -7.78 17.91 5.69
C ILE A 111 -6.91 16.73 5.28
N LEU A 112 -6.39 16.71 4.06
CA LEU A 112 -5.45 15.69 3.60
C LEU A 112 -4.17 15.68 4.45
N GLY A 113 -3.59 16.86 4.69
CA GLY A 113 -2.41 17.04 5.52
C GLY A 113 -2.61 16.47 6.92
N GLN A 114 -3.78 16.66 7.53
CA GLN A 114 -4.13 16.08 8.82
C GLN A 114 -4.33 14.56 8.78
N GLN A 115 -4.70 13.97 7.64
CA GLN A 115 -4.84 12.51 7.51
C GLN A 115 -3.52 11.81 7.27
N PHE A 116 -2.59 12.47 6.58
CA PHE A 116 -1.30 11.91 6.20
C PHE A 116 -0.12 12.49 7.00
N SER A 117 -0.38 13.38 7.95
CA SER A 117 0.62 13.82 8.92
C SER A 117 1.18 12.62 9.66
N LEU A 118 2.52 12.56 9.76
CA LEU A 118 3.23 11.45 10.38
C LEU A 118 2.63 11.14 11.76
N THR A 119 2.17 9.90 11.94
CA THR A 119 1.94 9.35 13.27
C THR A 119 3.30 9.23 13.98
N GLU A 120 3.33 9.20 15.32
CA GLU A 120 4.57 9.22 16.11
C GLU A 120 5.65 8.20 15.68
N LYS A 121 5.26 7.09 15.02
CA LYS A 121 6.18 6.07 14.54
C LYS A 121 6.61 6.22 13.08
N GLY A 122 5.84 6.90 12.23
CA GLY A 122 6.15 7.16 10.80
C GLY A 122 6.39 5.93 9.89
N CYS A 123 6.52 4.74 10.45
CA CYS A 123 6.85 3.48 9.80
C CYS A 123 6.28 2.30 10.61
N THR A 124 6.24 1.12 9.99
CA THR A 124 5.82 -0.14 10.65
C THR A 124 7.00 -1.10 10.74
N PRO A 125 6.93 -2.14 11.60
CA PRO A 125 7.95 -3.19 11.62
C PRO A 125 8.18 -3.88 10.26
N THR A 126 7.18 -3.85 9.37
CA THR A 126 7.34 -4.36 8.00
C THR A 126 8.19 -3.42 7.16
N HIS A 127 8.03 -2.10 7.29
CA HIS A 127 8.91 -1.13 6.63
C HIS A 127 10.36 -1.31 7.11
N GLU A 128 10.56 -1.42 8.42
CA GLU A 128 11.88 -1.64 9.03
C GLU A 128 12.57 -2.90 8.49
N LYS A 129 11.84 -4.02 8.39
CA LYS A 129 12.38 -5.25 7.81
C LYS A 129 12.70 -5.12 6.33
N LEU A 130 11.84 -4.39 5.59
CA LEU A 130 12.00 -4.23 4.16
C LEU A 130 13.29 -3.44 3.85
N VAL A 131 13.56 -2.35 4.57
CA VAL A 131 14.75 -1.51 4.34
C VAL A 131 16.07 -2.24 4.62
N CYS A 132 16.05 -3.29 5.46
CA CYS A 132 17.21 -4.13 5.74
C CYS A 132 17.53 -5.14 4.62
N LEU A 133 16.66 -5.29 3.62
CA LEU A 133 16.91 -6.21 2.51
C LEU A 133 17.87 -5.60 1.49
N PRO A 134 18.72 -6.42 0.83
CA PRO A 134 19.78 -5.96 -0.06
C PRO A 134 19.25 -5.53 -1.45
N PHE A 135 18.24 -4.67 -1.48
CA PHE A 135 17.77 -4.05 -2.70
C PHE A 135 18.78 -3.00 -3.18
N LYS A 136 19.01 -2.96 -4.49
CA LYS A 136 19.80 -1.93 -5.18
C LYS A 136 19.20 -0.53 -5.00
N GLY A 137 17.88 -0.46 -4.84
CA GLY A 137 17.18 0.79 -4.56
C GLY A 137 15.67 0.60 -4.38
N TYR A 138 15.05 1.66 -3.85
CA TYR A 138 13.61 1.80 -3.63
C TYR A 138 13.13 3.02 -4.43
N PRO A 139 12.55 2.86 -5.63
CA PRO A 139 11.88 3.95 -6.31
C PRO A 139 10.64 4.37 -5.51
N ALA A 140 10.77 5.44 -4.72
CA ALA A 140 9.62 6.14 -4.16
C ALA A 140 9.00 7.01 -5.27
N ARG A 141 7.68 6.88 -5.47
CA ARG A 141 6.92 7.70 -6.42
C ARG A 141 6.47 9.01 -5.75
N ASP A 142 7.38 9.68 -5.05
CA ASP A 142 7.13 10.98 -4.42
C ASP A 142 7.75 12.06 -5.31
N ALA A 143 6.90 12.87 -5.96
CA ALA A 143 7.31 13.92 -6.89
C ALA A 143 8.00 15.13 -6.22
N ASN A 144 8.47 15.03 -4.98
CA ASN A 144 9.24 16.08 -4.32
C ASN A 144 10.12 15.50 -3.20
N PRO A 145 11.38 15.10 -3.48
CA PRO A 145 12.29 14.65 -2.44
C PRO A 145 12.62 15.82 -1.52
N ARG A 146 12.31 15.70 -0.22
CA ARG A 146 12.84 16.67 0.74
C ARG A 146 14.36 16.46 0.83
N PRO A 147 15.17 17.53 1.00
CA PRO A 147 16.63 17.42 1.01
C PRO A 147 17.17 16.37 1.99
N ASN A 148 16.43 16.08 3.06
CA ASN A 148 16.86 15.18 4.14
C ASN A 148 16.57 13.69 3.85
N ASP A 149 15.80 13.35 2.81
CA ASP A 149 15.52 11.93 2.46
C ASP A 149 16.74 11.25 1.80
N ARG A 150 17.71 12.04 1.33
CA ARG A 150 18.98 11.53 0.79
C ARG A 150 19.91 11.01 1.90
N GLU A 151 19.90 11.58 3.11
CA GLU A 151 20.77 11.13 4.20
C GLU A 151 20.43 9.70 4.67
N PHE A 152 19.15 9.32 4.67
CA PHE A 152 18.72 7.96 5.04
C PHE A 152 19.24 6.88 4.07
N MET A 153 19.39 7.22 2.78
CA MET A 153 19.91 6.29 1.77
C MET A 153 21.46 6.18 1.80
N TYR A 154 22.17 7.24 2.20
CA TYR A 154 23.63 7.22 2.25
C TYR A 154 24.20 6.63 3.55
N HIS A 155 23.49 6.70 4.68
CA HIS A 155 23.99 6.13 5.94
C HIS A 155 23.96 4.59 5.99
N ASN A 156 23.08 3.93 5.24
CA ASN A 156 23.11 2.45 5.13
C ASN A 156 24.24 1.93 4.24
N ARG A 157 24.94 2.80 3.48
CA ARG A 157 26.13 2.42 2.71
C ARG A 157 27.42 2.54 3.53
N LEU A 158 27.40 3.27 4.66
CA LEU A 158 28.58 3.47 5.52
C LEU A 158 28.68 2.47 6.69
N ASN A 159 27.59 1.81 7.08
CA ASN A 159 27.60 0.81 8.17
C ASN A 159 27.92 -0.64 7.75
N MET A 160 28.18 -0.90 6.46
CA MET A 160 28.59 -2.23 5.98
C MET A 160 30.11 -2.43 5.98
N ASP A 161 30.92 -1.35 6.09
CA ASP A 161 32.37 -1.45 6.18
C ASP A 161 32.89 -1.70 7.61
N GLU A 162 32.05 -1.54 8.63
CA GLU A 162 32.39 -1.84 10.05
C GLU A 162 32.07 -3.28 10.49
N LEU A 163 31.59 -4.15 9.58
CA LEU A 163 31.33 -5.57 9.86
C LEU A 163 32.39 -6.53 9.28
N LYS A 164 33.61 -6.03 9.05
CA LYS A 164 34.77 -6.89 8.74
C LYS A 164 35.52 -7.28 10.01
N LEU A 165 35.36 -8.55 10.40
CA LEU A 165 36.30 -9.44 11.13
C LEU A 165 36.64 -8.98 12.57
N ASP A 166 36.37 -9.77 13.62
CA ASP A 166 36.82 -11.15 13.85
C ASP A 166 35.71 -12.16 14.23
#